data_AF-V5IDD6-F1
#
_entry.id   AF-V5IDD6-F1
#
_cell.length_a   1.000
_cell.length_b   1.000
_cell.length_c   1.000
_cell.angle_alpha   90.00
_cell.angle_beta   90.00
_cell.angle_gamma   90.00
#
_symmetry.space_group_name_H-M   'P 1'
#
loop_
_entity.id
_entity.type
_entity.pdbx_description
1 polymer ?
#
loop_
_entity_poly.entity_id
_entity_poly.type
_entity_poly.pdbx_seq_one_letter_code
_entity_poly.pdbx_strand_id
1 'polypeptide(L)'
;MAASALGLGAGQSAAQLTRTLERLLEDAQLTGELRLNGRKLRELPKCTAKYDLRDTVHADLSKNRLYELPPEVCQLSLLERLDCHNNLLRTVPSSVISLQSLTYLDL
;
A
#
# COMPACT_ATOMS: atom_id res chain seq x y z
N MET A 1 -2.09 27.47 28.64
CA MET A 1 -1.91 28.15 27.34
C MET A 1 -1.50 27.10 26.32
N ALA A 2 -2.39 26.83 25.37
CA ALA A 2 -2.34 25.69 24.48
C ALA A 2 -1.27 25.84 23.39
N ALA A 3 -0.44 24.80 23.24
CA ALA A 3 0.48 24.63 22.13
C ALA A 3 -0.30 24.53 20.82
N SER A 4 -0.13 25.51 19.95
CA SER A 4 -0.80 25.54 18.65
C SER A 4 0.18 25.90 17.55
N ALA A 5 0.07 25.12 16.47
CA ALA A 5 0.59 25.39 15.13
C ALA A 5 2.09 25.18 14.90
N LEU A 6 2.50 23.90 14.85
CA LEU A 6 3.50 23.47 13.87
C LEU A 6 2.88 23.59 12.48
N GLY A 7 3.18 24.70 11.81
CA GLY A 7 3.06 24.81 10.36
C GLY A 7 4.04 23.84 9.72
N LEU A 8 3.54 22.74 9.16
CA LEU A 8 4.31 21.85 8.29
C LEU A 8 3.73 21.94 6.88
N GLY A 9 4.56 22.50 6.01
CA GLY A 9 4.24 22.85 4.65
C GLY A 9 3.81 21.66 3.80
N ALA A 10 2.87 21.94 2.91
CA ALA A 10 2.31 21.01 1.93
C ALA A 10 3.35 20.40 0.94
N GLY A 11 4.63 20.77 1.04
CA GLY A 11 5.75 20.18 0.27
C GLY A 11 6.62 19.16 1.03
N GLN A 12 6.51 19.06 2.36
CA GLN A 12 7.28 18.10 3.16
C GLN A 12 6.56 16.77 3.38
N SER A 13 5.22 16.74 3.26
CA SER A 13 4.41 15.56 3.55
C SER A 13 4.66 14.40 2.59
N ALA A 14 4.91 14.65 1.30
CA ALA A 14 5.09 13.57 0.32
C ALA A 14 6.38 12.77 0.56
N ALA A 15 7.51 13.45 0.79
CA ALA A 15 8.79 12.77 1.03
C ALA A 15 8.81 12.01 2.38
N GLN A 16 8.13 12.57 3.39
CA GLN A 16 8.01 11.93 4.69
C GLN A 16 7.04 10.74 4.65
N LEU A 17 5.96 10.84 3.86
CA LEU A 17 5.08 9.72 3.53
C LEU A 17 5.89 8.62 2.83
N THR A 18 6.67 8.94 1.79
CA THR A 18 7.49 7.95 1.07
C THR A 18 8.44 7.20 1.99
N ARG A 19 9.23 7.90 2.82
CA ARG A 19 10.11 7.22 3.81
C ARG A 19 9.34 6.32 4.78
N THR A 20 8.13 6.73 5.16
CA THR A 20 7.32 5.94 6.08
C THR A 20 6.71 4.72 5.36
N LEU A 21 6.40 4.82 4.06
CA LEU A 21 5.97 3.68 3.25
C LEU A 21 7.12 2.70 3.07
N GLU A 22 8.33 3.18 2.76
CA GLU A 22 9.54 2.36 2.63
C GLU A 22 9.79 1.51 3.88
N ARG A 23 9.64 2.10 5.07
CA ARG A 23 9.73 1.34 6.34
C ARG A 23 8.62 0.31 6.50
N LEU A 24 7.39 0.61 6.10
CA LEU A 24 6.27 -0.34 6.20
C LEU A 24 6.40 -1.48 5.20
N LEU A 25 6.95 -1.21 4.02
CA LEU A 25 7.24 -2.22 3.00
C LEU A 25 8.35 -3.15 3.49
N GLU A 26 9.39 -2.60 4.11
CA GLU A 26 10.46 -3.39 4.75
C GLU A 26 9.92 -4.25 5.91
N ASP A 27 9.05 -3.69 6.75
CA ASP A 27 8.39 -4.43 7.83
C ASP A 27 7.45 -5.51 7.29
N ALA A 28 6.71 -5.23 6.22
CA ALA A 28 5.85 -6.20 5.54
C ALA A 28 6.63 -7.36 4.93
N GLN A 29 7.83 -7.10 4.41
CA GLN A 29 8.74 -8.14 3.92
C GLN A 29 9.19 -9.08 5.06
N LEU A 30 9.32 -8.57 6.29
CA LEU A 30 9.71 -9.36 7.46
C LEU A 30 8.52 -10.06 8.14
N THR A 31 7.36 -9.40 8.16
CA THR A 31 6.17 -9.85 8.91
C THR A 31 5.17 -10.62 8.04
N GLY A 32 5.24 -10.46 6.72
CA GLY A 32 4.24 -10.97 5.78
C GLY A 32 2.94 -10.15 5.76
N GLU A 33 2.89 -9.00 6.43
CA GLU A 33 1.69 -8.15 6.51
C GLU A 33 1.95 -6.73 5.98
N LEU A 34 1.40 -6.39 4.82
CA LEU A 34 1.52 -5.08 4.19
C LEU A 34 0.40 -4.14 4.63
N ARG A 35 0.67 -3.27 5.62
CA ARG A 35 -0.33 -2.30 6.11
C ARG A 35 -0.03 -0.87 5.62
N LEU A 36 -0.78 -0.40 4.64
CA LEU A 36 -0.63 0.93 4.03
C LEU A 36 -1.91 1.78 4.13
N ASN A 37 -2.79 1.50 5.09
CA ASN A 37 -4.09 2.13 5.20
C ASN A 37 -4.08 3.62 5.57
N GLY A 38 -5.05 4.39 5.05
CA GLY A 38 -5.32 5.77 5.50
C GLY A 38 -4.29 6.82 5.07
N ARG A 39 -3.50 6.54 4.02
CA ARG A 39 -2.32 7.35 3.64
C ARG A 39 -2.59 8.33 2.50
N LYS A 40 -3.85 8.41 2.02
CA LYS A 40 -4.24 9.22 0.85
C LYS A 40 -3.36 8.93 -0.38
N LEU A 41 -2.84 7.71 -0.49
CA LEU A 41 -1.98 7.29 -1.59
C LEU A 41 -2.77 7.32 -2.88
N ARG A 42 -2.29 8.07 -3.85
CA ARG A 42 -2.88 8.09 -5.20
C ARG A 42 -2.35 6.93 -6.05
N GLU A 43 -1.11 6.54 -5.76
CA GLU A 43 -0.33 5.50 -6.41
C GLU A 43 0.66 4.94 -5.36
N LEU A 44 1.04 3.66 -5.48
CA LEU A 44 2.18 3.18 -4.69
C LEU A 44 3.48 3.71 -5.31
N PRO A 45 4.46 4.13 -4.50
CA PRO A 45 5.74 4.57 -5.01
C PRO A 45 6.44 3.41 -5.72
N LYS A 46 7.17 3.69 -6.81
CA LYS A 46 7.97 2.68 -7.54
C LYS A 46 8.97 1.92 -6.65
N CYS A 47 9.28 2.46 -5.46
CA CYS A 47 10.08 1.77 -4.45
C CYS A 47 9.41 0.49 -3.93
N THR A 48 8.09 0.34 -4.02
CA THR A 48 7.38 -0.91 -3.68
C THR A 48 7.87 -2.09 -4.53
N ALA A 49 8.28 -1.84 -5.77
CA ALA A 49 8.90 -2.84 -6.65
C ALA A 49 10.30 -3.27 -6.20
N LYS A 50 10.92 -2.51 -5.29
CA LYS A 50 12.27 -2.73 -4.79
C LYS A 50 12.30 -3.66 -3.56
N TYR A 51 11.16 -3.85 -2.91
CA TYR A 51 11.01 -4.73 -1.76
C TYR A 51 10.45 -6.07 -2.24
N ASP A 52 11.06 -7.17 -1.80
CA ASP A 52 10.60 -8.51 -2.19
C ASP A 52 9.51 -8.95 -1.21
N LEU A 53 8.28 -8.62 -1.56
CA LEU A 53 7.08 -8.87 -0.75
C LEU A 53 6.43 -10.22 -1.11
N ARG A 54 7.14 -11.13 -1.78
CA ARG A 54 6.57 -12.41 -2.23
C ARG A 54 5.96 -13.26 -1.12
N ASP A 55 6.46 -13.12 0.11
CA ASP A 55 5.97 -13.75 1.34
C ASP A 55 4.86 -12.96 2.06
N THR A 56 4.37 -11.85 1.48
CA THR A 56 3.23 -11.12 2.04
C THR A 56 1.95 -11.92 1.88
N VAL A 57 1.29 -12.19 2.99
CA VAL A 57 0.06 -12.98 3.11
C VAL A 57 -1.17 -12.07 3.25
N HIS A 58 -1.01 -10.91 3.88
CA HIS A 58 -2.08 -9.93 4.10
C HIS A 58 -1.65 -8.54 3.63
N ALA A 59 -2.48 -7.87 2.83
CA ALA A 59 -2.22 -6.50 2.38
C ALA A 59 -3.45 -5.61 2.63
N ASP A 60 -3.30 -4.61 3.49
CA ASP A 60 -4.29 -3.58 3.77
C ASP A 60 -3.89 -2.26 3.12
N LEU A 61 -4.53 -1.95 1.99
CA LEU A 61 -4.44 -0.70 1.25
C LEU A 61 -5.65 0.20 1.48
N SER A 62 -6.49 -0.09 2.46
CA SER A 62 -7.76 0.60 2.67
C SER A 62 -7.62 2.10 2.94
N LYS A 63 -8.70 2.85 2.72
CA LYS A 63 -8.76 4.30 3.02
C LYS A 63 -7.66 5.11 2.30
N ASN A 64 -7.29 4.69 1.09
CA ASN A 64 -6.39 5.43 0.22
C ASN A 64 -7.16 6.11 -0.92
N ARG A 65 -6.43 6.64 -1.90
CA ARG A 65 -7.00 7.27 -3.11
C ARG A 65 -6.46 6.57 -4.36
N LEU A 66 -6.19 5.27 -4.25
CA LEU A 66 -5.65 4.46 -5.33
C LEU A 66 -6.68 4.39 -6.44
N TYR A 67 -6.26 4.75 -7.65
CA TYR A 67 -7.12 4.70 -8.84
C TYR A 67 -7.09 3.31 -9.50
N GLU A 68 -5.94 2.66 -9.41
CA GLU A 68 -5.66 1.31 -9.88
C GLU A 68 -4.73 0.60 -8.90
N LEU A 69 -4.74 -0.73 -8.94
CA LEU A 69 -3.83 -1.58 -8.18
C LEU A 69 -2.49 -1.64 -8.94
N PRO A 70 -1.34 -1.31 -8.35
CA PRO A 70 -0.07 -1.38 -9.07
C PRO A 70 0.35 -2.84 -9.29
N PRO A 71 1.07 -3.13 -10.38
CA PRO A 71 1.53 -4.47 -10.69
C PRO A 71 2.46 -5.05 -9.61
N GLU A 72 3.12 -4.22 -8.82
CA GLU A 72 3.91 -4.60 -7.65
C GLU A 72 3.10 -5.35 -6.60
N VAL A 73 1.91 -4.85 -6.24
CA VAL A 73 1.01 -5.55 -5.29
C VAL A 73 0.43 -6.80 -5.94
N CYS A 74 0.35 -6.85 -7.27
CA CYS A 74 -0.03 -8.06 -7.99
C CYS A 74 1.09 -9.12 -8.09
N GLN A 75 2.35 -8.78 -7.82
CA GLN A 75 3.46 -9.75 -7.82
C GLN A 75 3.54 -10.59 -6.54
N LEU A 76 2.68 -10.31 -5.56
CA LEU A 76 2.63 -10.98 -4.26
C LEU A 76 2.00 -12.38 -4.40
N SER A 77 2.81 -13.36 -4.77
CA SER A 77 2.30 -14.71 -5.11
C SER A 77 1.62 -15.42 -3.92
N LEU A 78 2.05 -15.13 -2.68
CA LEU A 78 1.50 -15.70 -1.45
C LEU A 78 0.41 -14.85 -0.79
N LEU A 79 -0.04 -13.77 -1.44
CA LEU A 79 -1.05 -12.90 -0.86
C LEU A 79 -2.37 -13.64 -0.76
N GLU A 80 -2.87 -13.84 0.45
CA GLU A 80 -4.16 -14.47 0.73
C GLU A 80 -5.27 -13.44 0.89
N ARG A 81 -5.01 -12.32 1.57
CA ARG A 81 -5.99 -11.25 1.77
C ARG A 81 -5.51 -9.92 1.23
N LEU A 82 -6.35 -9.27 0.44
CA LEU A 82 -6.12 -7.91 -0.06
C LEU A 82 -7.32 -7.03 0.28
N ASP A 83 -7.12 -6.10 1.21
CA ASP A 83 -8.11 -5.11 1.61
C ASP A 83 -7.83 -3.79 0.93
N CYS A 84 -8.70 -3.38 0.03
CA CYS A 84 -8.62 -2.12 -0.70
C CYS A 84 -9.85 -1.24 -0.51
N HIS A 85 -10.73 -1.57 0.44
CA HIS A 85 -11.94 -0.81 0.72
C HIS A 85 -11.66 0.68 0.94
N ASN A 86 -12.61 1.53 0.52
CA ASN A 86 -12.51 2.98 0.66
C ASN A 86 -11.35 3.60 -0.16
N ASN A 87 -11.07 3.04 -1.34
CA ASN A 87 -10.25 3.60 -2.40
C ASN A 87 -11.09 4.19 -3.55
N LEU A 88 -10.42 4.66 -4.61
CA LEU A 88 -11.02 5.10 -5.87
C LEU A 88 -10.75 4.08 -6.98
N LEU A 89 -10.61 2.80 -6.60
CA LEU A 89 -10.26 1.71 -7.50
C LEU A 89 -11.32 1.58 -8.58
N ARG A 90 -10.97 2.00 -9.79
CA ARG A 90 -11.85 1.94 -10.95
C ARG A 90 -11.55 0.74 -11.83
N THR A 91 -10.31 0.26 -11.78
CA THR A 91 -9.83 -0.87 -12.58
C THR A 91 -8.86 -1.69 -11.74
N VAL A 92 -9.05 -3.00 -11.72
CA VAL A 92 -8.07 -3.96 -11.22
C VAL A 92 -7.28 -4.45 -12.44
N PRO A 93 -5.93 -4.37 -12.45
CA PRO A 93 -5.15 -4.83 -13.59
C PRO A 93 -5.26 -6.34 -13.75
N SER A 94 -5.07 -6.82 -14.98
CA SER A 94 -4.94 -8.25 -15.27
C SER A 94 -3.79 -8.92 -14.51
N SER A 95 -2.83 -8.14 -14.00
CA SER A 95 -1.75 -8.63 -13.14
C SER A 95 -2.27 -9.28 -11.85
N VAL A 96 -3.50 -9.00 -11.40
CA VAL A 96 -4.13 -9.68 -10.25
C VAL A 96 -4.13 -11.20 -10.41
N ILE A 97 -4.06 -11.70 -11.65
CA ILE A 97 -3.94 -13.12 -11.97
C ILE A 97 -2.66 -13.77 -11.44
N SER A 98 -1.64 -12.96 -11.11
CA SER A 98 -0.38 -13.41 -10.52
C SER A 98 -0.50 -13.66 -9.00
N LEU A 99 -1.60 -13.24 -8.38
CA LEU A 99 -1.94 -13.53 -6.99
C LEU A 99 -2.58 -14.92 -6.91
N GLN A 100 -1.77 -15.97 -6.96
CA GLN A 100 -2.28 -17.34 -7.01
C GLN A 100 -2.89 -17.82 -5.68
N SER A 101 -2.42 -17.27 -4.55
CA SER A 101 -2.92 -17.62 -3.22
C SER A 101 -4.07 -16.74 -2.73
N LEU A 102 -4.58 -15.80 -3.55
CA LEU A 102 -5.60 -14.84 -3.10
C LEU A 102 -6.91 -15.55 -2.79
N THR A 103 -7.30 -15.55 -1.52
CA THR A 103 -8.56 -16.12 -1.04
C THR A 103 -9.59 -15.06 -0.73
N TYR A 104 -9.15 -13.85 -0.39
CA TYR A 104 -10.01 -12.74 0.00
C TYR A 104 -9.58 -11.44 -0.68
N LEU A 105 -10.53 -10.77 -1.32
CA LEU A 105 -10.34 -9.49 -1.97
C LEU A 105 -11.50 -8.56 -1.59
N ASP A 106 -11.18 -7.46 -0.92
CA ASP A 106 -12.12 -6.41 -0.56
C ASP A 106 -11.72 -5.13 -1.34
N LEU A 107 -12.66 -4.47 -2.01
CA LEU A 107 -12.40 -3.37 -2.97
C LEU A 107 -13.17 -2.09 -2.60
#